data_AF-A0A7X6U7C4-F1
#
_entry.id   AF-A0A7X6U7C4-F1
#
_cell.length_a   1.000
_cell.length_b   1.000
_cell.length_c   1.000
_cell.angle_alpha   90.00
_cell.angle_beta   90.00
_cell.angle_gamma   90.00
#
_symmetry.space_group_name_H-M   'P 1'
#
loop_
_entity.id
_entity.type
_entity.pdbx_description
1 polymer ?
#
loop_
_entity_poly.entity_id
_entity_poly.type
_entity_poly.pdbx_seq_one_letter_code
_entity_poly.pdbx_strand_id
1 'polypeptide(L)'
;MYRLQNDHLTVRFDAQGRLTWLENNRSGCGNVIDAPAADSFKLVFKRGDNWENAVFGRRQAYRVHQDGNRLDFSLDQVSTPTGSAKITITLSATLEDESLVFDAVVDNQDDALVTDFFYPQVGQIRSLAGGKMALLWPQQAGEKITDIGGYLKGLSQSADRKKSVSYTTKLEDNHTLSITYPGSASMAWMALTDRDQVLHLASYDQKCQACELLAEGTANSTVQLGFDRFAFVPAGKSWTAPSACLMLYTGSWHHGAERYRDWFDSWRPRYAKPQWIQDMTGYFLVINKQQYGHEMWPYDTLPELYTHAKAHGCDTLGLFGWYDSGHDNQYPDLDVSRTLGGAVKLKKNIRAVQQTGGHVTLYVQGHLIDVQSDFYKNGG
;
A
#
# COMPACT_ATOMS: atom_id res chain seq x y z
N MET A 1 4.22 23.44 -23.70
CA MET A 1 3.14 22.47 -23.45
C MET A 1 3.47 21.24 -24.28
N TYR A 2 3.54 20.07 -23.65
CA TYR A 2 3.91 18.80 -24.27
C TYR A 2 2.68 17.92 -24.39
N ARG A 3 2.59 17.08 -25.42
CA ARG A 3 1.39 16.28 -25.70
C ARG A 3 1.77 14.85 -26.05
N LEU A 4 1.08 13.90 -25.43
CA LEU A 4 1.05 12.48 -25.77
C LEU A 4 -0.38 12.11 -26.18
N GLN A 5 -0.55 11.31 -27.22
CA GLN A 5 -1.88 10.88 -27.66
C GLN A 5 -1.83 9.53 -28.38
N ASN A 6 -2.87 8.74 -28.19
CA ASN A 6 -3.19 7.56 -28.99
C ASN A 6 -4.73 7.41 -29.11
N ASP A 7 -5.22 6.22 -29.45
CA ASP A 7 -6.66 5.94 -29.62
C ASP A 7 -7.46 5.92 -28.32
N HIS A 8 -6.79 5.92 -27.17
CA HIS A 8 -7.40 5.80 -25.84
C HIS A 8 -7.38 7.13 -25.10
N LEU A 9 -6.19 7.75 -25.00
CA LEU A 9 -5.97 8.93 -24.18
C LEU A 9 -5.41 10.10 -24.99
N THR A 10 -5.81 11.31 -24.60
CA THR A 10 -5.09 12.55 -24.89
C THR A 10 -4.54 13.10 -23.59
N VAL A 11 -3.23 13.34 -23.54
CA VAL A 11 -2.51 13.76 -22.33
C VAL A 11 -1.66 14.99 -22.64
N ARG A 12 -1.66 16.00 -21.76
CA ARG A 12 -0.77 17.17 -21.90
C ARG A 12 -0.08 17.54 -20.61
N PHE A 13 1.18 17.94 -20.73
CA PHE A 13 2.00 18.42 -19.62
C PHE A 13 2.45 19.87 -19.86
N ASP A 14 2.62 20.63 -18.79
CA ASP A 14 3.35 21.89 -18.87
C ASP A 14 4.87 21.68 -18.79
N ALA A 15 5.64 22.78 -18.84
CA ALA A 15 7.09 22.74 -18.75
C ALA A 15 7.63 22.37 -17.35
N GLN A 16 6.75 22.27 -16.35
CA GLN A 16 7.09 21.83 -15.01
C GLN A 16 6.79 20.35 -14.77
N GLY A 17 6.42 19.60 -15.82
CA GLY A 17 6.06 18.19 -15.70
C GLY A 17 4.71 17.93 -15.05
N ARG A 18 3.86 18.96 -14.92
CA ARG A 18 2.54 18.81 -14.30
C ARG A 18 1.52 18.40 -15.35
N LEU A 19 0.68 17.43 -15.00
CA LEU A 19 -0.43 17.01 -15.85
C LEU A 19 -1.46 18.16 -15.93
N THR A 20 -1.72 18.62 -17.16
CA THR A 20 -2.63 19.75 -17.45
C THR A 20 -3.87 19.34 -18.22
N TRP A 21 -3.80 18.18 -18.90
CA TRP A 21 -4.91 17.62 -19.66
C TRP A 21 -4.85 16.10 -19.59
N LEU A 22 -5.98 15.48 -19.26
CA LEU A 22 -6.19 14.05 -19.34
C LEU A 22 -7.61 13.81 -19.85
N GLU A 23 -7.73 13.09 -20.95
CA GLU A 23 -9.00 12.84 -21.62
C GLU A 23 -9.07 11.41 -22.11
N ASN A 24 -10.20 10.75 -21.84
CA ASN A 24 -10.58 9.49 -22.48
C ASN A 24 -11.23 9.83 -23.82
N ASN A 25 -10.51 9.55 -24.91
CA ASN A 25 -10.87 9.90 -26.28
C ASN A 25 -12.19 9.22 -26.74
N ARG A 26 -12.66 8.20 -26.01
CA ARG A 26 -13.89 7.45 -26.32
C ARG A 26 -15.11 7.91 -25.52
N SER A 27 -14.93 8.76 -24.51
CA SER A 27 -16.01 9.18 -23.60
C SER A 27 -16.81 10.40 -24.08
N GLY A 28 -16.18 11.28 -24.86
CA GLY A 28 -16.74 12.61 -25.15
C GLY A 28 -16.81 13.56 -23.94
N CYS A 29 -16.24 13.20 -22.79
CA CYS A 29 -16.26 14.02 -21.57
C CYS A 29 -15.20 15.15 -21.57
N GLY A 30 -14.22 15.10 -22.48
CA GLY A 30 -13.14 16.08 -22.57
C GLY A 30 -12.12 15.94 -21.44
N ASN A 31 -11.45 17.04 -21.12
CA ASN A 31 -10.43 17.09 -20.07
C ASN A 31 -11.02 16.92 -18.66
N VAL A 32 -10.48 15.98 -17.88
CA VAL A 32 -10.86 15.80 -16.46
C VAL A 32 -10.00 16.61 -15.48
N ILE A 33 -8.88 17.18 -15.92
CA ILE A 33 -8.00 18.01 -15.08
C ILE A 33 -8.60 19.42 -14.96
N ASP A 34 -9.19 19.73 -13.80
CA ASP A 34 -9.74 21.04 -13.45
C ASP A 34 -8.61 22.06 -13.21
N ALA A 35 -7.55 21.62 -12.52
CA ALA A 35 -6.31 22.37 -12.36
C ALA A 35 -5.11 21.42 -12.22
N PRO A 36 -3.91 21.79 -12.71
CA PRO A 36 -2.70 21.00 -12.46
C PRO A 36 -2.41 20.90 -10.95
N ALA A 37 -1.70 19.84 -10.54
CA ALA A 37 -1.16 19.74 -9.19
C ALA A 37 -0.26 20.95 -8.87
N ALA A 38 -0.07 21.28 -7.59
CA ALA A 38 0.83 22.36 -7.21
C ALA A 38 2.27 22.08 -7.70
N ASP A 39 2.70 20.83 -7.60
CA ASP A 39 4.00 20.32 -8.04
C ASP A 39 3.84 19.06 -8.88
N SER A 40 4.78 18.83 -9.79
CA SER A 40 4.93 17.53 -10.47
C SER A 40 5.48 16.45 -9.54
N PHE A 41 6.36 16.84 -8.61
CA PHE A 41 6.88 16.00 -7.54
C PHE A 41 7.18 16.83 -6.28
N LYS A 42 7.25 16.16 -5.12
CA LYS A 42 7.87 16.70 -3.90
C LYS A 42 8.93 15.70 -3.42
N LEU A 43 10.06 16.19 -2.95
CA LEU A 43 11.12 15.38 -2.35
C LEU A 43 11.50 15.97 -1.00
N VAL A 44 11.77 15.12 -0.01
CA VAL A 44 12.31 15.54 1.28
C VAL A 44 13.66 14.86 1.49
N PHE A 45 14.64 15.61 1.98
CA PHE A 45 15.93 15.04 2.35
C PHE A 45 16.48 15.63 3.65
N LYS A 46 17.21 14.77 4.37
CA LYS A 46 18.04 15.16 5.51
C LYS A 46 19.41 15.62 5.04
N ARG A 47 19.89 16.74 5.57
CA ARG A 47 21.27 17.23 5.43
C ARG A 47 21.73 17.84 6.74
N GLY A 48 22.85 17.36 7.27
CA GLY A 48 23.27 17.69 8.63
C GLY A 48 22.16 17.34 9.64
N ASP A 49 21.79 18.29 10.48
CA ASP A 49 20.72 18.13 11.48
C ASP A 49 19.31 18.46 10.94
N ASN A 50 19.21 19.09 9.77
CA ASN A 50 17.91 19.40 9.17
C ASN A 50 17.35 18.16 8.45
N TRP A 51 16.26 17.60 8.98
CA TRP A 51 15.54 16.46 8.40
C TRP A 51 14.58 16.85 7.27
N GLU A 52 14.21 18.13 7.16
CA GLU A 52 13.06 18.57 6.35
C GLU A 52 13.48 19.56 5.25
N ASN A 53 14.53 19.24 4.47
CA ASN A 53 14.82 20.02 3.27
C ASN A 53 13.83 19.64 2.17
N ALA A 54 12.74 20.41 2.07
CA ALA A 54 11.69 20.18 1.09
C ALA A 54 12.02 20.78 -0.29
N VAL A 55 11.99 19.93 -1.31
CA VAL A 55 12.08 20.28 -2.72
C VAL A 55 10.70 20.23 -3.33
N PHE A 56 10.32 21.30 -4.02
CA PHE A 56 9.04 21.42 -4.71
C PHE A 56 9.27 21.48 -6.21
N GLY A 57 8.60 20.60 -6.97
CA GLY A 57 8.74 20.49 -8.41
C GLY A 57 8.47 21.80 -9.16
N ARG A 58 7.55 22.65 -8.67
CA ARG A 58 7.26 23.97 -9.29
C ARG A 58 8.39 24.98 -9.22
N ARG A 59 9.39 24.72 -8.35
CA ARG A 59 10.56 25.60 -8.13
C ARG A 59 11.81 25.09 -8.84
N GLN A 60 11.68 24.06 -9.67
CA GLN A 60 12.80 23.51 -10.42
C GLN A 60 12.78 24.00 -11.88
N ALA A 61 13.91 23.81 -12.56
CA ALA A 61 14.03 24.02 -13.99
C ALA A 61 14.33 22.67 -14.64
N TYR A 62 13.46 22.24 -15.55
CA TYR A 62 13.58 20.94 -16.21
C TYR A 62 14.18 21.10 -17.61
N ARG A 63 15.03 20.14 -17.98
CA ARG A 63 15.22 19.79 -19.37
C ARG A 63 14.15 18.77 -19.74
N VAL A 64 13.42 19.06 -20.81
CA VAL A 64 12.35 18.19 -21.30
C VAL A 64 12.78 17.55 -22.61
N HIS A 65 12.70 16.24 -22.67
CA HIS A 65 12.93 15.45 -23.87
C HIS A 65 11.67 14.69 -24.21
N GLN A 66 11.23 14.74 -25.47
CA GLN A 66 10.12 13.97 -25.97
C GLN A 66 10.63 12.99 -27.02
N ASP A 67 10.34 11.70 -26.82
CA ASP A 67 10.64 10.63 -27.78
C ASP A 67 9.37 9.81 -28.01
N GLY A 68 8.75 9.99 -29.17
CA GLY A 68 7.49 9.33 -29.52
C GLY A 68 6.39 9.53 -28.47
N ASN A 69 6.03 8.44 -27.79
CA ASN A 69 5.01 8.37 -26.75
C ASN A 69 5.53 8.62 -25.33
N ARG A 70 6.80 9.04 -25.17
CA ARG A 70 7.45 9.28 -23.89
C ARG A 70 7.89 10.72 -23.72
N LEU A 71 7.73 11.23 -22.50
CA LEU A 71 8.27 12.51 -22.04
C LEU A 71 9.18 12.29 -20.83
N ASP A 72 10.38 12.84 -20.86
CA ASP A 72 11.30 12.88 -19.72
C ASP A 72 11.51 14.33 -19.27
N PHE A 73 11.31 14.58 -17.98
CA PHE A 73 11.59 15.84 -17.30
C PHE A 73 12.77 15.60 -16.36
N SER A 74 13.92 16.21 -16.66
CA SER A 74 15.18 15.95 -15.94
C SER A 74 15.79 17.22 -15.35
N LEU A 75 16.42 17.07 -14.18
CA LEU A 75 17.20 18.10 -13.50
C LEU A 75 18.46 17.46 -12.91
N ASP A 76 19.60 18.18 -12.97
CA ASP A 76 20.90 17.69 -12.45
C ASP A 76 21.13 17.99 -10.97
N GLN A 77 20.35 18.90 -10.42
CA GLN A 77 20.39 19.29 -9.02
C GLN A 77 19.02 19.83 -8.61
N VAL A 78 18.66 19.61 -7.36
CA VAL A 78 17.45 20.18 -6.77
C VAL A 78 17.77 21.50 -6.09
N SER A 79 16.83 22.43 -6.14
CA SER A 79 16.90 23.73 -5.46
C SER A 79 15.86 23.79 -4.34
N THR A 80 16.31 24.24 -3.17
CA THR A 80 15.50 24.56 -1.99
C THR A 80 15.63 26.06 -1.66
N PRO A 81 14.78 26.63 -0.78
CA PRO A 81 14.94 28.02 -0.35
C PRO A 81 16.29 28.34 0.31
N THR A 82 16.97 27.34 0.88
CA THR A 82 18.23 27.50 1.64
C THR A 82 19.47 27.13 0.82
N GLY A 83 19.32 26.62 -0.40
CA GLY A 83 20.43 26.26 -1.28
C GLY A 83 20.09 25.10 -2.23
N SER A 84 21.08 24.66 -2.99
CA SER A 84 20.94 23.50 -3.89
C SER A 84 21.51 22.22 -3.28
N ALA A 85 21.12 21.09 -3.84
CA ALA A 85 21.67 19.78 -3.56
C ALA A 85 21.95 19.03 -4.87
N LYS A 86 23.08 18.35 -4.95
CA LYS A 86 23.47 17.51 -6.10
C LYS A 86 22.68 16.20 -6.11
N ILE A 87 21.36 16.32 -6.26
CA ILE A 87 20.41 15.23 -6.40
C ILE A 87 19.81 15.37 -7.80
N THR A 88 20.12 14.43 -8.67
CA THR A 88 19.58 14.38 -10.03
C THR A 88 18.22 13.68 -9.98
N ILE A 89 17.24 14.22 -10.69
CA ILE A 89 15.92 13.60 -10.82
C ILE A 89 15.55 13.51 -12.28
N THR A 90 15.07 12.34 -12.70
CA THR A 90 14.40 12.15 -13.98
C THR A 90 12.99 11.64 -13.70
N LEU A 91 11.99 12.37 -14.18
CA LEU A 91 10.59 11.99 -14.17
C LEU A 91 10.19 11.61 -15.58
N SER A 92 9.60 10.43 -15.77
CA SER A 92 9.17 9.96 -17.08
C SER A 92 7.66 9.79 -17.08
N ALA A 93 7.03 10.11 -18.22
CA ALA A 93 5.64 9.79 -18.52
C ALA A 93 5.57 9.13 -19.90
N THR A 94 5.11 7.89 -19.95
CA THR A 94 5.00 7.10 -21.18
C THR A 94 3.55 6.72 -21.41
N LEU A 95 3.02 6.99 -22.60
CA LEU A 95 1.66 6.61 -22.98
C LEU A 95 1.68 5.29 -23.75
N GLU A 96 1.19 4.22 -23.12
CA GLU A 96 1.18 2.86 -23.66
C GLU A 96 -0.24 2.30 -23.61
N ASP A 97 -0.84 2.03 -24.77
CA ASP A 97 -2.23 1.55 -24.87
C ASP A 97 -3.19 2.48 -24.09
N GLU A 98 -3.96 1.98 -23.12
CA GLU A 98 -4.84 2.82 -22.28
C GLU A 98 -4.18 3.35 -20.99
N SER A 99 -2.87 3.17 -20.83
CA SER A 99 -2.13 3.49 -19.62
C SER A 99 -1.18 4.66 -19.83
N LEU A 100 -1.21 5.62 -18.92
CA LEU A 100 -0.16 6.60 -18.73
C LEU A 100 0.73 6.13 -17.58
N VAL A 101 1.94 5.67 -17.91
CA VAL A 101 2.90 5.12 -16.97
C VAL A 101 3.86 6.23 -16.53
N PHE A 102 4.01 6.39 -15.22
CA PHE A 102 4.91 7.33 -14.58
C PHE A 102 6.08 6.58 -13.94
N ASP A 103 7.29 6.92 -14.33
CA ASP A 103 8.53 6.40 -13.73
C ASP A 103 9.36 7.54 -13.15
N ALA A 104 10.24 7.22 -12.19
CA ALA A 104 11.21 8.18 -11.71
C ALA A 104 12.54 7.54 -11.31
N VAL A 105 13.61 8.28 -11.49
CA VAL A 105 14.94 7.95 -10.98
C VAL A 105 15.45 9.11 -10.16
N VAL A 106 15.89 8.82 -8.93
CA VAL A 106 16.56 9.75 -8.03
C VAL A 106 18.00 9.28 -7.88
N ASP A 107 18.97 10.14 -8.16
CA ASP A 107 20.39 9.88 -7.96
C ASP A 107 20.98 10.92 -7.02
N ASN A 108 21.35 10.48 -5.81
CA ASN A 108 21.83 11.35 -4.74
C ASN A 108 23.35 11.35 -4.72
N GLN A 109 23.96 12.44 -5.19
CA GLN A 109 25.42 12.65 -5.22
C GLN A 109 25.85 13.73 -4.22
N ASP A 110 24.99 14.03 -3.25
CA ASP A 110 25.23 15.00 -2.19
C ASP A 110 25.32 14.28 -0.83
N ASP A 111 25.90 14.95 0.17
CA ASP A 111 25.94 14.43 1.54
C ASP A 111 24.58 14.65 2.22
N ALA A 112 23.62 13.84 1.80
CA ALA A 112 22.22 13.88 2.20
C ALA A 112 21.61 12.48 2.24
N LEU A 113 20.48 12.35 2.93
CA LEU A 113 19.60 11.19 2.86
C LEU A 113 18.24 11.64 2.31
N VAL A 114 17.88 11.21 1.11
CA VAL A 114 16.51 11.41 0.60
C VAL A 114 15.58 10.48 1.34
N THR A 115 14.55 11.00 2.00
CA THR A 115 13.62 10.20 2.82
C THR A 115 12.35 9.89 2.04
N ASP A 116 11.72 10.92 1.47
CA ASP A 116 10.37 10.85 0.91
C ASP A 116 10.36 11.39 -0.52
N PHE A 117 9.55 10.77 -1.38
CA PHE A 117 9.40 11.14 -2.78
C PHE A 117 7.96 10.98 -3.26
N PHE A 118 7.29 12.10 -3.47
CA PHE A 118 5.90 12.19 -3.88
C PHE A 118 5.81 12.25 -5.40
N TYR A 119 5.42 11.15 -6.04
CA TYR A 119 5.25 11.08 -7.49
C TYR A 119 4.47 9.82 -7.90
N PRO A 120 3.54 9.89 -8.88
CA PRO A 120 3.06 11.10 -9.55
C PRO A 120 2.05 11.89 -8.71
N GLN A 121 1.81 13.13 -9.13
CA GLN A 121 0.75 14.00 -8.60
C GLN A 121 -0.22 14.34 -9.75
N VAL A 122 -1.36 13.63 -9.81
CA VAL A 122 -2.23 13.59 -11.01
C VAL A 122 -2.90 14.94 -11.33
N GLY A 123 -3.01 15.83 -10.34
CA GLY A 123 -3.71 17.10 -10.46
C GLY A 123 -5.14 17.04 -9.92
N GLN A 124 -5.80 18.19 -9.91
CA GLN A 124 -7.12 18.37 -9.32
C GLN A 124 -8.21 17.99 -10.30
N ILE A 125 -9.14 17.14 -9.85
CA ILE A 125 -10.24 16.61 -10.63
C ILE A 125 -11.53 16.97 -9.92
N ARG A 126 -12.47 17.57 -10.65
CA ARG A 126 -13.80 17.91 -10.12
C ARG A 126 -14.81 16.79 -10.34
N SER A 127 -14.70 16.17 -11.50
CA SER A 127 -15.64 15.18 -12.01
C SER A 127 -15.02 14.48 -13.22
N LEU A 128 -15.42 13.24 -13.48
CA LEU A 128 -15.01 12.51 -14.69
C LEU A 128 -16.11 12.55 -15.77
N ALA A 129 -17.37 12.74 -15.38
CA ALA A 129 -18.55 12.66 -16.28
C ALA A 129 -19.66 13.67 -15.94
N GLY A 130 -19.34 14.77 -15.28
CA GLY A 130 -20.26 15.80 -14.79
C GLY A 130 -21.02 15.46 -13.50
N GLY A 131 -20.69 14.36 -12.80
CA GLY A 131 -21.32 13.96 -11.54
C GLY A 131 -20.43 14.11 -10.30
N LYS A 132 -20.91 13.54 -9.19
CA LYS A 132 -20.16 13.46 -7.93
C LYS A 132 -19.29 12.21 -7.94
N MET A 133 -17.98 12.39 -7.81
CA MET A 133 -17.06 11.27 -7.77
C MET A 133 -17.20 10.44 -6.49
N ALA A 134 -16.99 9.13 -6.59
CA ALA A 134 -16.72 8.25 -5.46
C ALA A 134 -15.28 7.74 -5.53
N LEU A 135 -14.65 7.55 -4.37
CA LEU A 135 -13.32 6.95 -4.23
C LEU A 135 -13.47 5.48 -3.87
N LEU A 136 -12.80 4.61 -4.61
CA LEU A 136 -12.55 3.22 -4.24
C LEU A 136 -11.21 3.17 -3.53
N TRP A 137 -11.24 2.75 -2.27
CA TRP A 137 -10.14 2.86 -1.31
C TRP A 137 -9.73 1.48 -0.83
N PRO A 138 -8.43 1.10 -0.87
CA PRO A 138 -8.00 -0.27 -0.63
C PRO A 138 -7.85 -0.61 0.87
N GLN A 139 -8.67 -0.03 1.75
CA GLN A 139 -8.61 -0.34 3.18
C GLN A 139 -9.13 -1.76 3.43
N GLN A 140 -8.26 -2.65 3.91
CA GLN A 140 -8.58 -4.07 4.17
C GLN A 140 -9.25 -4.75 2.96
N ALA A 141 -10.52 -5.15 3.07
CA ALA A 141 -11.28 -5.78 1.99
C ALA A 141 -11.76 -4.79 0.91
N GLY A 142 -11.56 -3.49 1.10
CA GLY A 142 -11.97 -2.41 0.20
C GLY A 142 -13.13 -1.59 0.77
N GLU A 143 -13.13 -0.30 0.44
CA GLU A 143 -14.16 0.67 0.83
C GLU A 143 -14.54 1.53 -0.38
N LYS A 144 -15.80 2.00 -0.40
CA LYS A 144 -16.28 3.00 -1.36
C LYS A 144 -16.76 4.24 -0.61
N ILE A 145 -16.06 5.35 -0.77
CA ILE A 145 -16.44 6.66 -0.23
C ILE A 145 -17.20 7.43 -1.31
N THR A 146 -18.51 7.60 -1.13
CA THR A 146 -19.35 8.39 -2.05
C THR A 146 -19.18 9.88 -1.84
N ASP A 147 -19.25 10.69 -2.90
CA ASP A 147 -19.06 12.14 -2.85
C ASP A 147 -17.73 12.52 -2.18
N ILE A 148 -16.63 11.97 -2.69
CA ILE A 148 -15.30 12.13 -2.08
C ILE A 148 -14.90 13.61 -1.97
N GLY A 149 -15.26 14.44 -2.95
CA GLY A 149 -14.99 15.89 -2.89
C GLY A 149 -15.76 16.59 -1.76
N GLY A 150 -16.99 16.17 -1.47
CA GLY A 150 -17.75 16.63 -0.31
C GLY A 150 -17.18 16.09 1.01
N TYR A 151 -16.82 14.80 1.04
CA TYR A 151 -16.23 14.14 2.21
C TYR A 151 -14.92 14.81 2.64
N LEU A 152 -13.96 14.95 1.72
CA LEU A 152 -12.67 15.60 2.00
C LEU A 152 -12.85 17.06 2.42
N LYS A 153 -13.80 17.79 1.80
CA LYS A 153 -14.15 19.15 2.22
C LYS A 153 -14.69 19.20 3.65
N GLY A 154 -15.51 18.22 4.04
CA GLY A 154 -16.07 18.10 5.40
C GLY A 154 -15.01 17.81 6.46
N LEU A 155 -13.94 17.09 6.12
CA LEU A 155 -12.84 16.79 7.06
C LEU A 155 -12.22 18.05 7.67
N SER A 156 -12.08 19.14 6.90
CA SER A 156 -11.48 20.38 7.42
C SER A 156 -12.40 21.18 8.34
N GLN A 157 -13.71 20.88 8.34
CA GLN A 157 -14.73 21.64 9.07
C GLN A 157 -15.14 21.01 10.40
N SER A 158 -14.72 19.76 10.65
CA SER A 158 -15.08 19.06 11.89
C SER A 158 -14.08 19.35 13.02
N ALA A 159 -14.56 19.87 14.15
CA ALA A 159 -13.77 20.01 15.38
C ALA A 159 -13.41 18.65 16.02
N ASP A 160 -14.14 17.59 15.65
CA ASP A 160 -13.97 16.20 16.10
C ASP A 160 -13.11 15.38 15.11
N ARG A 161 -11.91 15.89 14.80
CA ARG A 161 -10.92 15.32 13.84
C ARG A 161 -10.59 13.82 14.01
N LYS A 162 -10.94 13.21 15.15
CA LYS A 162 -10.56 11.83 15.53
C LYS A 162 -11.66 10.78 15.36
N LYS A 163 -12.90 11.14 15.00
CA LYS A 163 -14.02 10.17 14.96
C LYS A 163 -14.41 9.68 13.57
N SER A 164 -14.10 10.42 12.51
CA SER A 164 -14.59 10.10 11.15
C SER A 164 -13.59 9.30 10.30
N VAL A 165 -12.34 9.20 10.74
CA VAL A 165 -11.28 8.49 10.00
C VAL A 165 -10.92 7.24 10.80
N SER A 166 -10.85 6.09 10.13
CA SER A 166 -10.41 4.83 10.75
C SER A 166 -9.03 5.03 11.39
N TYR A 167 -8.72 4.30 12.46
CA TYR A 167 -7.38 4.33 13.10
C TYR A 167 -6.22 4.02 12.13
N THR A 168 -6.55 3.51 10.95
CA THR A 168 -5.65 3.04 9.91
C THR A 168 -5.41 4.02 8.77
N THR A 169 -6.18 5.11 8.71
CA THR A 169 -6.03 6.18 7.72
C THR A 169 -5.61 7.45 8.46
N LYS A 170 -4.55 8.13 7.99
CA LYS A 170 -4.05 9.34 8.63
C LYS A 170 -4.63 10.58 7.97
N LEU A 171 -4.78 11.62 8.78
CA LEU A 171 -4.95 13.00 8.31
C LEU A 171 -3.56 13.64 8.34
N GLU A 172 -2.93 13.79 7.18
CA GLU A 172 -1.64 14.50 7.10
C GLU A 172 -1.85 16.03 7.16
N ASP A 173 -2.95 16.52 6.58
CA ASP A 173 -3.35 17.93 6.53
C ASP A 173 -4.89 18.09 6.51
N ASN A 174 -5.38 19.34 6.47
CA ASN A 174 -6.78 19.61 6.16
C ASN A 174 -7.10 19.05 4.76
N HIS A 175 -8.08 18.15 4.65
CA HIS A 175 -8.60 17.57 3.39
C HIS A 175 -7.86 16.35 2.81
N THR A 176 -6.98 15.67 3.55
CA THR A 176 -6.23 14.52 3.01
C THR A 176 -6.64 13.21 3.65
N LEU A 177 -6.87 12.17 2.83
CA LEU A 177 -6.84 10.78 3.27
C LEU A 177 -5.52 10.16 2.84
N SER A 178 -4.81 9.54 3.79
CA SER A 178 -3.67 8.68 3.48
C SER A 178 -3.81 7.28 4.08
N ILE A 179 -3.28 6.29 3.38
CA ILE A 179 -3.21 4.91 3.87
C ILE A 179 -1.89 4.26 3.43
N THR A 180 -1.23 3.58 4.37
CA THR A 180 0.05 2.91 4.11
C THR A 180 -0.17 1.51 3.51
N TYR A 181 0.50 1.25 2.40
CA TYR A 181 0.71 -0.08 1.82
C TYR A 181 2.17 -0.49 2.02
N PRO A 182 2.49 -1.76 2.33
CA PRO A 182 1.56 -2.79 2.78
C PRO A 182 1.10 -2.51 4.22
N GLY A 183 -0.07 -3.02 4.59
CA GLY A 183 -0.61 -2.89 5.94
C GLY A 183 -2.11 -2.69 5.88
N SER A 184 -2.57 -1.51 6.28
CA SER A 184 -3.98 -1.14 6.21
C SER A 184 -4.50 -1.14 4.78
N ALA A 185 -3.69 -0.67 3.83
CA ALA A 185 -3.96 -0.87 2.42
C ALA A 185 -3.61 -2.31 2.04
N SER A 186 -4.59 -3.04 1.53
CA SER A 186 -4.39 -4.41 1.04
C SER A 186 -3.72 -4.46 -0.33
N MET A 187 -3.81 -3.38 -1.10
CA MET A 187 -3.28 -3.25 -2.46
C MET A 187 -2.80 -1.82 -2.70
N ALA A 188 -1.82 -1.67 -3.58
CA ALA A 188 -1.26 -0.37 -3.94
C ALA A 188 -1.99 0.28 -5.12
N TRP A 189 -3.32 0.31 -5.10
CA TRP A 189 -4.14 1.00 -6.10
C TRP A 189 -5.40 1.64 -5.49
N MET A 190 -5.89 2.69 -6.14
CA MET A 190 -7.14 3.38 -5.82
C MET A 190 -7.81 3.87 -7.11
N ALA A 191 -9.09 4.22 -7.03
CA ALA A 191 -9.79 4.75 -8.20
C ALA A 191 -10.85 5.79 -7.86
N LEU A 192 -11.00 6.79 -8.72
CA LEU A 192 -12.17 7.66 -8.76
C LEU A 192 -13.17 7.12 -9.77
N THR A 193 -14.46 7.14 -9.40
CA THR A 193 -15.56 6.70 -10.26
C THR A 193 -16.62 7.78 -10.33
N ASP A 194 -17.14 8.05 -11.52
CA ASP A 194 -18.24 8.98 -11.75
C ASP A 194 -19.06 8.49 -12.96
N ARG A 195 -20.29 8.05 -12.70
CA ARG A 195 -21.13 7.30 -13.64
C ARG A 195 -20.38 6.07 -14.16
N ASP A 196 -20.10 6.01 -15.46
CA ASP A 196 -19.37 4.95 -16.15
C ASP A 196 -17.91 5.34 -16.42
N GLN A 197 -17.42 6.49 -15.95
CA GLN A 197 -16.01 6.85 -16.07
C GLN A 197 -15.24 6.42 -14.81
N VAL A 198 -14.04 5.89 -15.04
CA VAL A 198 -13.12 5.46 -13.99
C VAL A 198 -11.74 6.03 -14.23
N LEU A 199 -11.19 6.70 -13.23
CA LEU A 199 -9.77 7.05 -13.15
C LEU A 199 -9.10 6.10 -12.15
N HIS A 200 -8.28 5.19 -12.64
CA HIS A 200 -7.57 4.20 -11.83
C HIS A 200 -6.09 4.58 -11.71
N LEU A 201 -5.55 4.58 -10.49
CA LEU A 201 -4.13 4.81 -10.21
C LEU A 201 -3.58 3.62 -9.41
N ALA A 202 -2.54 2.99 -9.92
CA ALA A 202 -1.87 1.85 -9.29
C ALA A 202 -0.35 2.04 -9.23
N SER A 203 0.29 1.42 -8.24
CA SER A 203 1.73 1.25 -8.16
C SER A 203 2.11 -0.20 -8.48
N TYR A 204 2.96 -0.39 -9.47
CA TYR A 204 3.52 -1.67 -9.85
C TYR A 204 4.90 -1.87 -9.20
N ASP A 205 4.89 -2.41 -7.98
CA ASP A 205 6.10 -2.70 -7.19
C ASP A 205 6.21 -4.18 -6.81
N GLN A 206 7.16 -4.90 -7.45
CA GLN A 206 7.43 -6.31 -7.14
C GLN A 206 8.08 -6.52 -5.77
N LYS A 207 8.69 -5.47 -5.19
CA LYS A 207 9.30 -5.53 -3.86
C LYS A 207 8.30 -5.23 -2.74
N CYS A 208 7.09 -4.80 -3.09
CA CYS A 208 6.05 -4.38 -2.14
C CYS A 208 6.60 -3.39 -1.09
N GLN A 209 7.41 -2.42 -1.52
CA GLN A 209 7.96 -1.40 -0.65
C GLN A 209 6.84 -0.56 -0.05
N ALA A 210 7.10 -0.06 1.15
CA ALA A 210 6.14 0.78 1.83
C ALA A 210 5.93 2.11 1.07
N CYS A 211 4.67 2.52 0.93
CA CYS A 211 4.26 3.80 0.37
C CYS A 211 2.92 4.25 0.97
N GLU A 212 2.62 5.54 0.89
CA GLU A 212 1.29 6.04 1.20
C GLU A 212 0.51 6.30 -0.09
N LEU A 213 -0.74 5.86 -0.12
CA LEU A 213 -1.72 6.27 -1.13
C LEU A 213 -2.39 7.55 -0.61
N LEU A 214 -2.47 8.57 -1.45
CA LEU A 214 -2.98 9.88 -1.08
C LEU A 214 -4.22 10.23 -1.90
N ALA A 215 -5.28 10.66 -1.22
CA ALA A 215 -6.43 11.34 -1.81
C ALA A 215 -6.61 12.70 -1.13
N GLU A 216 -6.27 13.77 -1.84
CA GLU A 216 -6.23 15.13 -1.32
C GLU A 216 -7.38 15.97 -1.89
N GLY A 217 -8.11 16.65 -1.02
CA GLY A 217 -9.22 17.51 -1.39
C GLY A 217 -8.86 18.99 -1.37
N THR A 218 -9.70 19.81 -2.01
CA THR A 218 -9.61 21.27 -1.87
C THR A 218 -10.91 21.88 -1.32
N ALA A 219 -10.87 23.16 -0.96
CA ALA A 219 -12.06 23.92 -0.59
C ALA A 219 -13.15 23.93 -1.68
N ASN A 220 -12.76 23.70 -2.95
CA ASN A 220 -13.63 23.65 -4.12
C ASN A 220 -14.12 22.23 -4.44
N SER A 221 -13.95 21.26 -3.53
CA SER A 221 -14.36 19.86 -3.69
C SER A 221 -13.73 19.15 -4.89
N THR A 222 -12.57 19.62 -5.36
CA THR A 222 -11.72 18.85 -6.27
C THR A 222 -10.91 17.83 -5.48
N VAL A 223 -10.51 16.75 -6.15
CA VAL A 223 -9.72 15.66 -5.59
C VAL A 223 -8.46 15.44 -6.42
N GLN A 224 -7.34 15.22 -5.76
CA GLN A 224 -6.06 14.83 -6.34
C GLN A 224 -5.67 13.46 -5.79
N LEU A 225 -5.12 12.61 -6.66
CA LEU A 225 -4.56 11.31 -6.29
C LEU A 225 -3.04 11.34 -6.45
N GLY A 226 -2.33 10.66 -5.55
CA GLY A 226 -0.88 10.51 -5.63
C GLY A 226 -0.33 9.42 -4.72
N PHE A 227 0.99 9.26 -4.76
CA PHE A 227 1.73 8.41 -3.84
C PHE A 227 2.79 9.22 -3.11
N ASP A 228 3.03 8.89 -1.83
CA ASP A 228 4.28 9.17 -1.14
C ASP A 228 5.12 7.90 -1.05
N ARG A 229 6.39 7.98 -1.44
CA ARG A 229 7.33 6.86 -1.48
C ARG A 229 8.45 7.09 -0.49
N PHE A 230 8.69 6.10 0.36
CA PHE A 230 9.81 6.13 1.31
C PHE A 230 11.11 5.67 0.63
N ALA A 231 11.75 6.59 -0.08
CA ALA A 231 12.88 6.29 -0.97
C ALA A 231 14.17 5.92 -0.22
N PHE A 232 14.44 6.55 0.93
CA PHE A 232 15.64 6.34 1.77
C PHE A 232 16.96 6.23 0.97
N VAL A 233 17.24 7.18 0.07
CA VAL A 233 18.40 7.16 -0.84
C VAL A 233 19.62 7.80 -0.16
N PRO A 234 20.65 7.02 0.24
CA PRO A 234 21.86 7.55 0.86
C PRO A 234 22.74 8.30 -0.14
N ALA A 235 23.72 9.05 0.37
CA ALA A 235 24.76 9.68 -0.43
C ALA A 235 25.48 8.66 -1.35
N GLY A 236 25.70 9.04 -2.61
CA GLY A 236 26.33 8.24 -3.64
C GLY A 236 25.48 7.08 -4.16
N LYS A 237 24.18 7.04 -3.87
CA LYS A 237 23.26 5.98 -4.31
C LYS A 237 22.15 6.54 -5.20
N SER A 238 21.61 5.65 -6.01
CA SER A 238 20.43 5.91 -6.83
C SER A 238 19.29 4.96 -6.47
N TRP A 239 18.07 5.43 -6.66
CA TRP A 239 16.84 4.69 -6.49
C TRP A 239 15.92 4.91 -7.69
N THR A 240 15.29 3.82 -8.13
CA THR A 240 14.26 3.84 -9.17
C THR A 240 12.92 3.64 -8.48
N ALA A 241 12.01 4.60 -8.65
CA ALA A 241 10.68 4.50 -8.12
C ALA A 241 9.91 3.35 -8.83
N PRO A 242 9.09 2.58 -8.11
CA PRO A 242 8.16 1.68 -8.76
C PRO A 242 7.21 2.44 -9.67
N SER A 243 6.96 1.91 -10.87
CA SER A 243 6.12 2.56 -11.87
C SER A 243 4.71 2.79 -11.32
N ALA A 244 4.16 3.98 -11.54
CA ALA A 244 2.76 4.26 -11.29
C ALA A 244 1.98 4.25 -12.60
N CYS A 245 0.88 3.51 -12.66
CA CYS A 245 0.04 3.39 -13.84
C CYS A 245 -1.26 4.15 -13.62
N LEU A 246 -1.54 5.14 -14.47
CA LEU A 246 -2.79 5.89 -14.49
C LEU A 246 -3.61 5.51 -15.73
N MET A 247 -4.88 5.14 -15.52
CA MET A 247 -5.82 4.84 -16.61
C MET A 247 -7.08 5.70 -16.45
N LEU A 248 -7.63 6.17 -17.57
CA LEU A 248 -8.93 6.84 -17.62
C LEU A 248 -9.79 6.18 -18.70
N TYR A 249 -10.89 5.54 -18.31
CA TYR A 249 -11.68 4.72 -19.23
C TYR A 249 -13.17 4.72 -18.89
N THR A 250 -13.97 4.31 -19.88
CA THR A 250 -15.40 4.04 -19.73
C THR A 250 -15.61 2.57 -19.35
N GLY A 251 -16.28 2.28 -18.24
CA GLY A 251 -16.62 0.93 -17.83
C GLY A 251 -16.74 0.77 -16.32
N SER A 252 -16.42 -0.43 -15.84
CA SER A 252 -16.46 -0.77 -14.43
C SER A 252 -15.06 -0.73 -13.82
N TRP A 253 -14.97 -0.36 -12.54
CA TRP A 253 -13.72 -0.39 -11.78
C TRP A 253 -13.02 -1.76 -11.78
N HIS A 254 -13.77 -2.84 -12.05
CA HIS A 254 -13.23 -4.19 -12.22
C HIS A 254 -12.10 -4.21 -13.26
N HIS A 255 -12.18 -3.45 -14.35
CA HIS A 255 -11.14 -3.42 -15.39
C HIS A 255 -9.76 -3.02 -14.83
N GLY A 256 -9.70 -1.96 -14.02
CA GLY A 256 -8.46 -1.55 -13.33
C GLY A 256 -7.99 -2.57 -12.29
N ALA A 257 -8.92 -3.16 -11.53
CA ALA A 257 -8.59 -4.19 -10.55
C ALA A 257 -8.07 -5.48 -11.20
N GLU A 258 -8.63 -5.87 -12.35
CA GLU A 258 -8.16 -7.00 -13.17
C GLU A 258 -6.78 -6.72 -13.75
N ARG A 259 -6.53 -5.51 -14.27
CA ARG A 259 -5.18 -5.08 -14.70
C ARG A 259 -4.15 -5.19 -13.58
N TYR A 260 -4.48 -4.71 -12.38
CA TYR A 260 -3.60 -4.84 -11.21
C TYR A 260 -3.36 -6.30 -10.84
N ARG A 261 -4.40 -7.14 -10.86
CA ARG A 261 -4.30 -8.58 -10.60
C ARG A 261 -3.42 -9.27 -11.63
N ASP A 262 -3.61 -9.00 -12.92
CA ASP A 262 -2.86 -9.60 -14.01
C ASP A 262 -1.37 -9.24 -13.90
N TRP A 263 -1.05 -7.98 -13.56
CA TRP A 263 0.31 -7.57 -13.23
C TRP A 263 0.85 -8.34 -12.03
N PHE A 264 0.11 -8.43 -10.92
CA PHE A 264 0.57 -9.13 -9.72
C PHE A 264 0.81 -10.63 -9.96
N ASP A 265 -0.07 -11.26 -10.74
CA ASP A 265 0.02 -12.66 -11.15
C ASP A 265 1.16 -12.94 -12.14
N SER A 266 1.68 -11.92 -12.83
CA SER A 266 2.76 -12.09 -13.80
C SER A 266 4.11 -12.42 -13.16
N TRP A 267 4.28 -12.13 -11.86
CA TRP A 267 5.55 -12.30 -11.15
C TRP A 267 5.41 -12.99 -9.80
N ARG A 268 4.25 -12.90 -9.13
CA ARG A 268 4.09 -13.54 -7.82
C ARG A 268 3.81 -15.03 -7.98
N PRO A 269 4.55 -15.91 -7.29
CA PRO A 269 4.27 -17.33 -7.33
C PRO A 269 2.88 -17.64 -6.76
N ARG A 270 2.13 -18.48 -7.46
CA ARG A 270 0.87 -19.06 -6.99
C ARG A 270 1.14 -20.40 -6.32
N TYR A 271 0.77 -20.51 -5.05
CA TYR A 271 0.83 -21.77 -4.32
C TYR A 271 -0.54 -22.40 -4.27
N ALA A 272 -0.64 -23.67 -4.66
CA ALA A 272 -1.87 -24.43 -4.52
C ALA A 272 -2.19 -24.58 -3.02
N LYS A 273 -3.36 -24.07 -2.60
CA LYS A 273 -3.84 -24.29 -1.23
C LYS A 273 -4.17 -25.78 -1.08
N PRO A 274 -3.70 -26.47 -0.02
CA PRO A 274 -4.10 -27.84 0.24
C PRO A 274 -5.63 -27.98 0.27
N GLN A 275 -6.16 -29.08 -0.27
CA GLN A 275 -7.61 -29.27 -0.39
C GLN A 275 -8.34 -29.10 0.94
N TRP A 276 -7.77 -29.64 2.03
CA TRP A 276 -8.34 -29.51 3.36
C TRP A 276 -8.45 -28.06 3.88
N ILE A 277 -7.57 -27.15 3.45
CA ILE A 277 -7.68 -25.71 3.78
C ILE A 277 -8.85 -25.07 3.02
N GLN A 278 -9.09 -25.50 1.78
CA GLN A 278 -10.19 -25.00 0.97
C GLN A 278 -11.54 -25.49 1.49
N ASP A 279 -11.57 -26.72 2.00
CA ASP A 279 -12.76 -27.37 2.57
C ASP A 279 -12.95 -27.08 4.07
N MET A 280 -12.02 -26.34 4.68
CA MET A 280 -12.02 -26.05 6.11
C MET A 280 -13.31 -25.32 6.52
N THR A 281 -14.06 -25.93 7.43
CA THR A 281 -15.36 -25.44 7.89
C THR A 281 -15.27 -24.44 9.04
N GLY A 282 -14.28 -24.60 9.92
CA GLY A 282 -14.16 -23.76 11.11
C GLY A 282 -12.88 -23.97 11.88
N TYR A 283 -12.41 -22.90 12.52
CA TYR A 283 -11.19 -22.87 13.31
C TYR A 283 -11.53 -22.83 14.80
N PHE A 284 -11.21 -23.90 15.52
CA PHE A 284 -11.42 -23.96 16.97
C PHE A 284 -10.13 -23.56 17.69
N LEU A 285 -10.10 -22.32 18.19
CA LEU A 285 -8.92 -21.75 18.86
C LEU A 285 -8.74 -22.35 20.26
N VAL A 286 -7.55 -22.89 20.52
CA VAL A 286 -7.15 -23.47 21.80
C VAL A 286 -5.91 -22.73 22.29
N ILE A 287 -5.96 -22.15 23.49
CA ILE A 287 -4.76 -21.62 24.17
C ILE A 287 -4.26 -22.69 25.14
N ASN A 288 -3.19 -23.41 24.79
CA ASN A 288 -2.64 -24.47 25.63
C ASN A 288 -2.05 -23.92 26.94
N LYS A 289 -1.25 -22.86 26.83
CA LYS A 289 -0.67 -22.12 27.96
C LYS A 289 -0.86 -20.63 27.75
N GLN A 290 -1.39 -19.96 28.77
CA GLN A 290 -1.72 -18.53 28.76
C GLN A 290 -0.45 -17.66 28.78
N GLN A 291 -0.59 -16.39 28.43
CA GLN A 291 0.51 -15.40 28.40
C GLN A 291 1.20 -15.25 29.77
N TYR A 292 0.46 -15.44 30.86
CA TYR A 292 0.95 -15.40 32.24
C TYR A 292 1.38 -16.78 32.78
N GLY A 293 1.55 -17.78 31.90
CA GLY A 293 2.12 -19.09 32.23
C GLY A 293 1.13 -20.12 32.78
N HIS A 294 -0.15 -19.80 32.94
CA HIS A 294 -1.14 -20.77 33.38
C HIS A 294 -1.46 -21.80 32.28
N GLU A 295 -1.32 -23.08 32.61
CA GLU A 295 -1.53 -24.20 31.70
C GLU A 295 -2.99 -24.62 31.72
N MET A 296 -3.64 -24.53 30.56
CA MET A 296 -5.06 -24.82 30.39
C MET A 296 -5.28 -26.22 29.81
N TRP A 297 -4.53 -26.54 28.74
CA TRP A 297 -4.77 -27.73 27.92
C TRP A 297 -3.47 -28.49 27.63
N PRO A 298 -3.12 -29.51 28.42
CA PRO A 298 -2.02 -30.41 28.13
C PRO A 298 -2.21 -31.15 26.80
N TYR A 299 -1.14 -31.60 26.15
CA TYR A 299 -1.22 -32.11 24.78
C TYR A 299 -2.04 -33.40 24.60
N ASP A 300 -2.29 -34.20 25.64
CA ASP A 300 -3.20 -35.36 25.56
C ASP A 300 -4.68 -34.99 25.49
N THR A 301 -5.04 -33.74 25.75
CA THR A 301 -6.44 -33.28 25.65
C THR A 301 -6.85 -32.95 24.22
N LEU A 302 -5.91 -32.88 23.26
CA LEU A 302 -6.24 -32.48 21.88
C LEU A 302 -7.33 -33.34 21.20
N PRO A 303 -7.39 -34.68 21.37
CA PRO A 303 -8.48 -35.49 20.80
C PRO A 303 -9.87 -35.16 21.38
N GLU A 304 -9.93 -34.84 22.67
CA GLU A 304 -11.16 -34.40 23.34
C GLU A 304 -11.57 -33.02 22.83
N LEU A 305 -10.63 -32.08 22.77
CA LEU A 305 -10.85 -30.74 22.20
C LEU A 305 -11.33 -30.81 20.75
N TYR A 306 -10.82 -31.76 19.95
CA TYR A 306 -11.31 -31.97 18.59
C TYR A 306 -12.75 -32.51 18.56
N THR A 307 -13.14 -33.33 19.53
CA THR A 307 -14.54 -33.77 19.66
C THR A 307 -15.46 -32.59 19.93
N HIS A 308 -15.04 -31.65 20.79
CA HIS A 308 -15.76 -30.39 21.01
C HIS A 308 -15.79 -29.53 19.74
N ALA A 309 -14.66 -29.37 19.06
CA ALA A 309 -14.59 -28.62 17.81
C ALA A 309 -15.63 -29.13 16.80
N LYS A 310 -15.69 -30.45 16.56
CA LYS A 310 -16.66 -31.05 15.65
C LYS A 310 -18.11 -30.83 16.09
N ALA A 311 -18.39 -30.93 17.38
CA ALA A 311 -19.73 -30.69 17.92
C ALA A 311 -20.21 -29.24 17.66
N HIS A 312 -19.29 -28.31 17.45
CA HIS A 312 -19.56 -26.91 17.12
C HIS A 312 -19.32 -26.55 15.65
N GLY A 313 -19.16 -27.54 14.77
CA GLY A 313 -19.00 -27.32 13.33
C GLY A 313 -17.60 -26.88 12.88
N CYS A 314 -16.57 -27.09 13.71
CA CYS A 314 -15.17 -26.87 13.35
C CYS A 314 -14.47 -28.22 13.08
N ASP A 315 -13.63 -28.26 12.04
CA ASP A 315 -12.83 -29.44 11.65
C ASP A 315 -11.32 -29.26 11.90
N THR A 316 -10.93 -28.10 12.41
CA THR A 316 -9.53 -27.72 12.61
C THR A 316 -9.30 -27.15 14.00
N LEU A 317 -8.30 -27.67 14.71
CA LEU A 317 -7.79 -27.08 15.95
C LEU A 317 -6.67 -26.08 15.64
N GLY A 318 -6.76 -24.88 16.21
CA GLY A 318 -5.70 -23.88 16.19
C GLY A 318 -5.00 -23.80 17.53
N LEU A 319 -3.76 -24.28 17.63
CA LEU A 319 -3.03 -24.29 18.90
C LEU A 319 -2.23 -22.99 19.08
N PHE A 320 -2.58 -22.24 20.11
CA PHE A 320 -1.92 -21.03 20.59
C PHE A 320 -1.24 -21.33 21.92
N GLY A 321 -0.10 -20.70 22.18
CA GLY A 321 0.67 -20.96 23.40
C GLY A 321 1.06 -22.44 23.56
N TRP A 322 1.28 -23.15 22.44
CA TRP A 322 1.75 -24.54 22.42
C TRP A 322 3.24 -24.66 22.77
N TYR A 323 3.93 -23.55 22.96
CA TYR A 323 5.33 -23.45 23.30
C TYR A 323 5.51 -23.06 24.78
N ASP A 324 6.72 -23.25 25.31
CA ASP A 324 6.99 -23.28 26.76
C ASP A 324 6.68 -21.97 27.47
N SER A 325 6.93 -20.83 26.81
CA SER A 325 6.64 -19.50 27.34
C SER A 325 5.14 -19.16 27.38
N GLY A 326 4.29 -19.93 26.70
CA GLY A 326 2.85 -19.64 26.58
C GLY A 326 2.54 -18.56 25.55
N HIS A 327 1.26 -18.31 25.30
CA HIS A 327 0.81 -17.40 24.24
C HIS A 327 1.46 -15.99 24.35
N ASP A 328 1.73 -15.32 23.23
CA ASP A 328 2.31 -13.97 23.13
C ASP A 328 3.57 -13.70 23.98
N ASN A 329 4.52 -14.64 23.99
CA ASN A 329 5.72 -14.57 24.83
C ASN A 329 6.96 -15.16 24.11
N GLN A 330 8.14 -14.60 24.38
CA GLN A 330 9.47 -15.05 23.88
C GLN A 330 9.65 -15.20 22.37
N TYR A 331 8.88 -14.51 21.53
CA TYR A 331 9.14 -14.55 20.08
C TYR A 331 10.52 -13.98 19.74
N PRO A 332 11.29 -14.58 18.79
CA PRO A 332 10.97 -15.79 18.03
C PRO A 332 11.49 -17.11 18.65
N ASP A 333 12.08 -17.07 19.85
CA ASP A 333 12.69 -18.21 20.55
C ASP A 333 11.63 -19.15 21.15
N LEU A 334 11.07 -20.03 20.32
CA LEU A 334 9.97 -20.93 20.70
C LEU A 334 10.44 -22.38 20.92
N ASP A 335 10.29 -22.86 22.14
CA ASP A 335 10.50 -24.27 22.52
C ASP A 335 9.19 -25.00 22.77
N VAL A 336 9.10 -26.29 22.41
CA VAL A 336 7.93 -27.12 22.78
C VAL A 336 7.85 -27.22 24.31
N SER A 337 6.69 -26.89 24.89
CA SER A 337 6.55 -26.95 26.34
C SER A 337 6.72 -28.37 26.89
N ARG A 338 7.62 -28.53 27.86
CA ARG A 338 7.84 -29.81 28.55
C ARG A 338 6.72 -30.13 29.52
N THR A 339 6.18 -29.12 30.19
CA THR A 339 5.13 -29.24 31.21
C THR A 339 3.76 -29.59 30.62
N LEU A 340 3.46 -29.10 29.41
CA LEU A 340 2.30 -29.56 28.63
C LEU A 340 2.44 -31.01 28.11
N GLY A 341 3.62 -31.62 28.25
CA GLY A 341 3.89 -33.03 27.96
C GLY A 341 4.96 -33.29 26.89
N GLY A 342 5.61 -32.25 26.37
CA GLY A 342 6.74 -32.35 25.45
C GLY A 342 6.40 -32.79 24.01
N ALA A 343 7.43 -32.74 23.16
CA ALA A 343 7.30 -32.93 21.72
C ALA A 343 6.72 -34.28 21.30
N VAL A 344 7.05 -35.36 22.03
CA VAL A 344 6.53 -36.70 21.74
C VAL A 344 5.01 -36.73 21.91
N LYS A 345 4.50 -36.17 23.01
CA LYS A 345 3.07 -36.15 23.33
C LYS A 345 2.31 -35.21 22.40
N LEU A 346 2.88 -34.05 22.06
CA LEU A 346 2.32 -33.13 21.07
C LEU A 346 2.13 -33.82 19.71
N LYS A 347 3.19 -34.43 19.17
CA LYS A 347 3.14 -35.14 17.89
C LYS A 347 2.17 -36.31 17.92
N LYS A 348 2.14 -37.09 19.01
CA LYS A 348 1.21 -38.23 19.18
C LYS A 348 -0.24 -37.79 19.07
N ASN A 349 -0.61 -36.70 19.76
CA ASN A 349 -2.01 -36.29 19.83
C ASN A 349 -2.47 -35.47 18.62
N ILE A 350 -1.57 -34.74 17.95
CA ILE A 350 -1.83 -34.20 16.61
C ILE A 350 -2.19 -35.35 15.64
N ARG A 351 -1.43 -36.44 15.66
CA ARG A 351 -1.73 -37.62 14.82
C ARG A 351 -3.07 -38.26 15.18
N ALA A 352 -3.43 -38.32 16.46
CA ALA A 352 -4.72 -38.87 16.87
C ALA A 352 -5.90 -38.05 16.32
N VAL A 353 -5.79 -36.72 16.32
CA VAL A 353 -6.78 -35.83 15.68
C VAL A 353 -6.86 -36.12 14.17
N GLN A 354 -5.70 -36.18 13.50
CA GLN A 354 -5.61 -36.48 12.06
C GLN A 354 -6.19 -37.83 11.66
N GLN A 355 -6.02 -38.87 12.48
CA GLN A 355 -6.59 -40.20 12.26
C GLN A 355 -8.12 -40.21 12.29
N THR A 356 -8.74 -39.20 12.91
CA THR A 356 -10.21 -39.02 12.93
C THR A 356 -10.71 -38.01 11.89
N GLY A 357 -9.84 -37.65 10.92
CA GLY A 357 -10.15 -36.72 9.83
C GLY A 357 -10.02 -35.24 10.19
N GLY A 358 -9.46 -34.90 11.36
CA GLY A 358 -9.27 -33.52 11.79
C GLY A 358 -7.93 -32.92 11.38
N HIS A 359 -7.84 -31.60 11.46
CA HIS A 359 -6.61 -30.86 11.21
C HIS A 359 -6.14 -30.10 12.45
N VAL A 360 -4.83 -29.86 12.53
CA VAL A 360 -4.23 -29.07 13.62
C VAL A 360 -3.22 -28.10 13.01
N THR A 361 -3.32 -26.83 13.37
CA THR A 361 -2.34 -25.79 13.06
C THR A 361 -1.64 -25.34 14.33
N LEU A 362 -0.40 -24.88 14.18
CA LEU A 362 0.39 -24.31 15.26
C LEU A 362 0.54 -22.81 15.00
N TYR A 363 0.07 -21.98 15.93
CA TYR A 363 0.25 -20.54 15.85
C TYR A 363 1.71 -20.18 16.16
N VAL A 364 2.28 -19.34 15.30
CA VAL A 364 3.57 -18.69 15.48
C VAL A 364 3.42 -17.22 15.09
N GLN A 365 4.16 -16.33 15.75
CA GLN A 365 4.16 -14.89 15.48
C GLN A 365 5.57 -14.48 15.07
N GLY A 366 5.70 -13.81 13.91
CA GLY A 366 6.98 -13.35 13.38
C GLY A 366 7.14 -11.83 13.40
N HIS A 367 6.13 -11.09 13.85
CA HIS A 367 6.16 -9.62 13.87
C HIS A 367 6.62 -9.06 15.21
N LEU A 368 6.25 -9.71 16.32
CA LEU A 368 6.67 -9.32 17.65
C LEU A 368 8.05 -9.91 17.94
N ILE A 369 8.91 -9.14 18.61
CA ILE A 369 10.21 -9.59 19.11
C ILE A 369 10.30 -9.28 20.60
N ASP A 370 10.61 -10.30 21.39
CA ASP A 370 10.87 -10.11 22.80
C ASP A 370 12.30 -9.58 22.98
N VAL A 371 12.42 -8.34 23.48
CA VAL A 371 13.72 -7.69 23.70
C VAL A 371 14.56 -8.39 24.78
N GLN A 372 13.95 -9.30 25.54
CA GLN A 372 14.63 -10.14 26.51
C GLN A 372 15.08 -11.48 25.94
N SER A 373 14.66 -11.85 24.73
CA SER A 373 15.03 -13.11 24.08
C SER A 373 16.52 -13.15 23.73
N ASP A 374 17.06 -14.36 23.60
CA ASP A 374 18.45 -14.57 23.20
C ASP A 374 18.68 -14.13 21.75
N PHE A 375 17.71 -14.38 20.87
CA PHE A 375 17.73 -13.90 19.49
C PHE A 375 17.92 -12.37 19.42
N TYR A 376 17.16 -11.60 20.20
CA TYR A 376 17.27 -10.13 20.20
C TYR A 376 18.63 -9.66 20.75
N LYS A 377 19.09 -10.25 21.85
CA LYS A 377 20.31 -9.81 22.54
C LYS A 377 21.59 -10.18 21.78
N ASN A 378 21.59 -11.34 21.12
CA ASN A 378 22.80 -11.92 20.53
C ASN A 378 22.76 -11.99 19.00
N GLY A 379 21.70 -11.50 18.36
CA GLY A 379 21.68 -11.20 16.93
C GLY A 379 21.45 -12.37 15.99
N GLY A 380 20.57 -13.32 16.38
CA GLY A 380 19.98 -14.34 15.51
C GLY A 380 20.87 -15.42 14.89
#